data_AF-B0XC65-F1
#
_entry.id   AF-B0XC65-F1
#
_cell.length_a   1.000
_cell.length_b   1.000
_cell.length_c   1.000
_cell.angle_alpha   90.00
_cell.angle_beta   90.00
_cell.angle_gamma   90.00
#
_symmetry.space_group_name_H-M   'P 1'
#
loop_
_entity.id
_entity.type
_entity.pdbx_description
1 polymer ?
#
loop_
_entity_poly.entity_id
_entity_poly.type
_entity_poly.pdbx_seq_one_letter_code
_entity_poly.pdbx_strand_id
1 'polypeptide(L)'
;MFANRSIRCPMVGANSFERINEVLTLILIPSDILEEAKKGVFPNEKNFKCYVSCLLDMMQATKRGKISYEKSLKQIDTLLPDDFKPDFRNGLEACKDVAQGVKDHCESAYVLLNCFYQNNPKFIFP
;
A
#
# COMPACT_ATOMS: atom_id res chain seq x y z
N MET A 1 7.14 -4.91 -31.39
CA MET A 1 7.18 -3.47 -31.03
C MET A 1 6.08 -3.22 -29.99
N PHE A 2 6.32 -3.57 -28.71
CA PHE A 2 5.34 -3.39 -27.64
C PHE A 2 5.73 -2.16 -26.82
N ALA A 3 5.36 -0.99 -27.34
CA ALA A 3 5.50 0.26 -26.62
C ALA A 3 4.19 0.57 -25.88
N ASN A 4 4.31 0.90 -24.59
CA ASN A 4 3.47 1.92 -23.95
C ASN A 4 2.02 1.56 -23.59
N ARG A 5 1.78 0.49 -22.82
CA ARG A 5 0.57 0.38 -21.98
C ARG A 5 0.91 0.75 -20.54
N SER A 6 0.53 1.97 -20.19
CA SER A 6 0.54 2.55 -18.86
C SER A 6 0.15 1.56 -17.77
N ILE A 7 0.91 1.58 -16.68
CA ILE A 7 0.61 0.95 -15.39
C ILE A 7 -0.77 1.46 -14.95
N ARG A 8 -1.83 0.77 -15.36
CA ARG A 8 -3.17 1.02 -14.82
C ARG A 8 -3.15 0.40 -13.43
N CYS A 9 -3.30 1.22 -12.38
CA CYS A 9 -4.00 0.72 -11.20
C CYS A 9 -5.27 0.06 -11.73
N PRO A 10 -5.53 -1.23 -11.47
CA PRO A 10 -6.89 -1.71 -11.63
C PRO A 10 -7.75 -0.78 -10.78
N MET A 11 -8.72 -0.16 -11.44
CA MET A 11 -9.62 0.81 -10.82
C MET A 11 -10.26 0.14 -9.60
N VAL A 12 -9.94 0.57 -8.39
CA VAL A 12 -10.94 0.52 -7.32
C VAL A 12 -11.95 1.58 -7.73
N GLY A 13 -12.96 1.12 -8.48
CA GLY A 13 -14.01 1.94 -9.06
C GLY A 13 -14.67 2.79 -8.00
N ALA A 14 -15.02 4.00 -8.41
CA ALA A 14 -15.81 4.91 -7.61
C ALA A 14 -17.10 4.22 -7.10
N ASN A 15 -17.35 4.39 -5.80
CA ASN A 15 -18.57 4.08 -5.03
C ASN A 15 -18.60 2.70 -4.33
N SER A 16 -19.26 2.68 -3.16
CA SER A 16 -19.59 1.54 -2.25
C SER A 16 -18.40 0.92 -1.50
N PHE A 17 -18.19 1.14 -0.20
CA PHE A 17 -18.99 0.65 0.95
C PHE A 17 -19.55 -0.78 0.81
N GLU A 18 -18.91 -1.66 0.01
CA GLU A 18 -19.23 -3.08 0.05
C GLU A 18 -18.00 -3.93 0.39
N ARG A 19 -17.99 -4.30 1.67
CA ARG A 19 -17.60 -5.61 2.20
C ARG A 19 -16.17 -6.10 1.95
N ILE A 20 -15.45 -6.09 3.07
CA ILE A 20 -14.22 -6.79 3.48
C ILE A 20 -14.03 -8.22 2.89
N ASN A 21 -15.05 -8.84 2.27
CA ASN A 21 -14.99 -10.17 1.66
C ASN A 21 -14.51 -10.21 0.19
N GLU A 22 -14.38 -9.09 -0.53
CA GLU A 22 -13.89 -9.11 -1.92
C GLU A 22 -12.41 -8.74 -2.09
N VAL A 23 -11.73 -8.31 -1.01
CA VAL A 23 -10.29 -8.03 -1.00
C VAL A 23 -9.45 -9.27 -1.34
N LEU A 24 -10.05 -10.47 -1.26
CA LEU A 24 -9.39 -11.74 -1.57
C LEU A 24 -9.31 -12.07 -3.07
N THR A 25 -9.99 -11.34 -3.97
CA THR A 25 -10.20 -11.81 -5.35
C THR A 25 -10.03 -10.76 -6.44
N LEU A 26 -9.26 -9.71 -6.20
CA LEU A 26 -8.94 -8.74 -7.23
C LEU A 26 -7.48 -8.37 -7.11
N ILE A 27 -6.62 -8.87 -8.01
CA ILE A 27 -5.56 -8.09 -8.66
C ILE A 27 -4.74 -9.04 -9.57
N LEU A 28 -4.41 -8.54 -10.75
CA LEU A 28 -3.53 -9.11 -11.79
C LEU A 28 -2.05 -9.20 -11.33
N ILE A 29 -1.80 -9.63 -10.10
CA ILE A 29 -0.47 -9.94 -9.59
C ILE A 29 -0.36 -11.47 -9.58
N PRO A 30 0.68 -12.04 -10.20
CA PRO A 30 0.85 -13.48 -10.20
C PRO A 30 0.96 -13.98 -8.74
N SER A 31 0.37 -15.14 -8.48
CA SER A 31 0.12 -15.65 -7.12
C SER A 31 1.40 -15.88 -6.32
N ASP A 32 2.54 -16.02 -6.99
CA ASP A 32 3.88 -16.09 -6.41
C ASP A 32 4.27 -14.81 -5.66
N ILE A 33 4.04 -13.63 -6.25
CA ILE A 33 4.34 -12.33 -5.63
C ILE A 33 3.49 -12.14 -4.36
N LEU A 34 2.24 -12.62 -4.34
CA LEU A 34 1.37 -12.53 -3.17
C LEU A 34 1.88 -13.41 -2.01
N GLU A 35 2.34 -14.63 -2.30
CA GLU A 35 2.89 -15.53 -1.29
C GLU A 35 4.26 -15.06 -0.76
N GLU A 36 5.05 -14.38 -1.59
CA GLU A 36 6.29 -13.73 -1.18
C GLU A 36 6.03 -12.46 -0.36
N ALA A 37 5.03 -11.66 -0.72
CA ALA A 37 4.63 -10.47 0.04
C ALA A 37 4.19 -10.81 1.47
N LYS A 38 3.50 -11.95 1.68
CA LYS A 38 3.19 -12.47 3.03
C LYS A 38 4.43 -12.74 3.88
N LYS A 39 5.55 -13.07 3.23
CA LYS A 39 6.87 -13.32 3.86
C LYS A 39 7.74 -12.06 3.94
N GLY A 40 7.21 -10.90 3.55
CA GLY A 40 7.98 -9.65 3.50
C GLY A 40 9.00 -9.58 2.37
N VAL A 41 8.89 -10.47 1.38
CA VAL A 41 9.74 -10.45 0.20
C VAL A 41 8.99 -9.67 -0.87
N PHE A 42 9.44 -8.44 -1.12
CA PHE A 42 8.85 -7.54 -2.09
C PHE A 42 9.75 -7.41 -3.32
N PRO A 43 9.22 -7.54 -4.56
CA PRO A 43 10.02 -7.35 -5.76
C PRO A 43 10.61 -5.93 -5.84
N ASN A 44 11.93 -5.84 -5.98
CA ASN A 44 12.64 -4.58 -6.16
C ASN A 44 12.59 -4.10 -7.63
N GLU A 45 11.41 -4.18 -8.25
CA GLU A 45 11.18 -3.85 -9.65
C GLU A 45 10.34 -2.58 -9.79
N LYS A 46 10.68 -1.74 -10.77
CA LYS A 46 9.99 -0.46 -11.01
C LYS A 46 8.47 -0.61 -11.10
N ASN A 47 7.98 -1.65 -11.77
CA ASN A 47 6.54 -1.87 -11.94
C ASN A 47 5.84 -2.17 -10.61
N PHE A 48 6.44 -3.01 -9.76
CA PHE A 48 5.91 -3.31 -8.43
C PHE A 48 5.90 -2.07 -7.54
N LYS A 49 7.01 -1.33 -7.48
CA LYS A 49 7.11 -0.09 -6.72
C LYS A 49 6.04 0.93 -7.11
N CYS A 50 5.84 1.11 -8.41
CA CYS A 50 4.83 2.04 -8.90
C CYS A 50 3.39 1.55 -8.68
N TYR A 51 3.17 0.24 -8.67
CA TYR A 51 1.91 -0.35 -8.25
C TYR A 51 1.60 -0.01 -6.77
N VAL A 52 2.57 -0.20 -5.87
CA VAL A 52 2.43 0.17 -4.44
C VAL A 52 2.14 1.66 -4.29
N SER A 53 2.87 2.52 -5.01
CA SER A 53 2.60 3.97 -5.03
C SER A 53 1.17 4.28 -5.44
N CYS A 54 0.65 3.57 -6.45
CA CYS A 54 -0.71 3.77 -6.91
C CYS A 54 -1.75 3.33 -5.87
N LEU A 55 -1.56 2.18 -5.22
CA LEU A 55 -2.42 1.71 -4.13
C LEU A 55 -2.48 2.71 -2.96
N LEU A 56 -1.32 3.19 -2.51
CA LEU A 56 -1.24 4.13 -1.39
C LEU A 56 -1.92 5.47 -1.72
N ASP A 57 -1.82 5.94 -2.96
CA ASP A 57 -2.53 7.14 -3.42
C ASP A 57 -4.05 6.90 -3.50
N MET A 58 -4.50 5.72 -3.95
CA MET A 58 -5.93 5.35 -4.00
C MET A 58 -6.57 5.28 -2.60
N MET A 59 -5.84 4.74 -1.63
CA MET A 59 -6.26 4.75 -0.21
C MET A 59 -6.19 6.15 0.42
N GLN A 60 -5.70 7.15 -0.31
CA GLN A 60 -5.38 8.49 0.19
C GLN A 60 -4.38 8.48 1.35
N ALA A 61 -3.61 7.40 1.48
CA ALA A 61 -2.57 7.24 2.48
C ALA A 61 -1.33 8.06 2.11
N THR A 62 -1.08 8.24 0.81
CA THR A 62 -0.01 9.11 0.31
C THR A 62 -0.54 10.17 -0.65
N LYS A 63 0.29 11.21 -0.85
CA LYS A 63 0.16 12.18 -1.93
C LYS A 63 1.54 12.47 -2.49
N ARG A 64 1.80 12.06 -3.74
CA ARG A 64 3.11 12.21 -4.39
C ARG A 64 4.25 11.58 -3.55
N GLY A 65 4.02 10.37 -3.05
CA GLY A 65 4.99 9.62 -2.26
C GLY A 65 5.12 10.02 -0.79
N LYS A 66 4.43 11.06 -0.31
CA LYS A 66 4.46 11.48 1.10
C LYS A 66 3.21 11.02 1.84
N ILE A 67 3.37 10.50 3.05
CA ILE A 67 2.24 10.09 3.90
C ILE A 67 1.34 11.29 4.21
N SER A 68 0.03 11.09 4.06
CA SER A 68 -1.01 12.00 4.54
C SER A 68 -1.49 11.54 5.91
N TYR A 69 -0.71 11.81 6.96
CA TYR A 69 -0.87 11.20 8.29
C TYR A 69 -2.31 11.20 8.81
N GLU A 70 -2.95 12.37 8.88
CA GLU A 70 -4.34 12.50 9.35
C GLU A 70 -5.35 11.69 8.53
N LYS A 71 -5.14 11.61 7.21
CA LYS A 71 -6.00 10.81 6.33
C LYS A 71 -5.77 9.33 6.55
N SER A 72 -4.51 8.89 6.61
CA SER A 72 -4.14 7.50 6.89
C SER A 72 -4.69 7.05 8.24
N LEU A 73 -4.57 7.88 9.27
CA LEU A 73 -5.09 7.61 10.60
C LEU A 73 -6.62 7.44 10.58
N LYS A 74 -7.32 8.34 9.89
CA LYS A 74 -8.77 8.23 9.71
C LYS A 74 -9.17 6.95 8.97
N GLN A 75 -8.44 6.55 7.94
CA GLN A 75 -8.70 5.30 7.22
C GLN A 75 -8.49 4.08 8.11
N ILE A 76 -7.42 4.05 8.91
CA ILE A 76 -7.18 3.00 9.91
C ILE A 76 -8.39 2.88 10.85
N ASP A 77 -8.88 4.01 11.36
CA ASP A 77 -9.98 4.02 12.32
C ASP A 77 -11.33 3.64 11.73
N THR A 78 -11.53 3.95 10.45
CA THR A 78 -12.80 3.77 9.76
C THR A 78 -12.93 2.40 9.11
N LEU A 79 -11.82 1.85 8.58
CA LEU A 79 -11.85 0.65 7.74
C LEU A 79 -11.38 -0.61 8.47
N LEU A 80 -10.48 -0.49 9.45
CA LEU A 80 -9.89 -1.68 10.09
C LEU A 80 -10.73 -2.16 11.27
N PRO A 81 -10.76 -3.48 11.53
CA PRO A 81 -11.26 -4.03 12.78
C PRO A 81 -10.42 -3.54 13.98
N ASP A 82 -11.05 -3.46 15.15
CA ASP A 82 -10.43 -2.86 16.36
C ASP A 82 -9.13 -3.55 16.79
N ASP A 83 -8.99 -4.85 16.55
CA ASP A 83 -7.79 -5.61 16.92
C ASP A 83 -6.59 -5.34 16.00
N PHE A 84 -6.80 -4.77 14.80
CA PHE A 84 -5.72 -4.38 13.88
C PHE A 84 -5.27 -2.93 14.06
N LYS A 85 -6.15 -2.05 14.57
CA LYS A 85 -5.89 -0.60 14.67
C LYS A 85 -4.59 -0.26 15.42
N PRO A 86 -4.25 -0.87 16.58
CA PRO A 86 -3.04 -0.52 17.32
C PRO A 86 -1.77 -0.76 16.50
N ASP A 87 -1.66 -1.92 15.85
CA ASP A 87 -0.47 -2.29 15.07
C ASP A 87 -0.31 -1.41 13.83
N PHE A 88 -1.43 -1.09 13.15
CA PHE A 88 -1.40 -0.17 12.00
C PHE A 88 -1.09 1.27 12.39
N ARG A 89 -1.55 1.75 13.56
CA ARG A 89 -1.19 3.07 14.09
C ARG A 89 0.29 3.14 14.45
N ASN A 90 0.82 2.09 15.07
CA ASN A 90 2.25 2.00 15.40
C ASN A 90 3.12 2.03 14.13
N GLY A 91 2.74 1.26 13.10
CA GLY A 91 3.42 1.30 11.80
C GLY A 91 3.34 2.68 11.13
N LEU A 92 2.16 3.32 11.16
CA LEU A 92 2.00 4.68 10.61
C LEU A 92 2.90 5.69 11.32
N GLU A 93 2.93 5.65 12.65
CA GLU A 93 3.75 6.56 13.45
C GLU A 93 5.25 6.35 13.20
N ALA A 94 5.69 5.09 13.16
CA ALA A 94 7.09 4.75 12.91
C ALA A 94 7.57 5.14 11.49
N CYS A 95 6.67 5.07 10.51
CA CYS A 95 7.03 5.19 9.10
C CYS A 95 6.65 6.52 8.43
N LYS A 96 5.99 7.44 9.12
CA LYS A 96 5.47 8.70 8.52
C LYS A 96 6.53 9.54 7.77
N ASP A 97 7.78 9.50 8.23
CA ASP A 97 8.88 10.31 7.69
C ASP A 97 10.00 9.49 7.01
N VAL A 98 9.88 8.16 6.95
CA VAL A 98 10.97 7.27 6.48
C VAL A 98 11.38 7.51 5.03
N ALA A 99 10.47 8.03 4.21
CA ALA A 99 10.71 8.34 2.80
C ALA A 99 10.98 9.83 2.55
N GLN A 100 11.25 10.62 3.60
CA GLN A 100 11.60 12.02 3.46
C GLN A 100 12.87 12.19 2.60
N GLY A 101 12.78 13.03 1.57
CA GLY A 101 13.88 13.28 0.64
C GLY A 101 13.93 12.34 -0.57
N VAL A 102 13.13 11.27 -0.60
CA VAL A 102 12.98 10.42 -1.78
C VAL A 102 12.15 11.16 -2.84
N LYS A 103 12.74 11.39 -4.03
CA LYS A 103 12.12 12.19 -5.10
C LYS A 103 11.16 11.39 -5.98
N ASP A 104 11.49 10.11 -6.22
CA ASP A 104 10.65 9.22 -7.02
C ASP A 104 9.54 8.66 -6.13
N HIS A 105 8.28 8.83 -6.54
CA HIS A 105 7.14 8.42 -5.73
C HIS A 105 6.99 6.89 -5.66
N CYS A 106 7.46 6.14 -6.66
CA CYS A 106 7.46 4.68 -6.64
C CYS A 106 8.49 4.17 -5.64
N GLU A 107 9.70 4.74 -5.64
CA GLU A 107 10.72 4.45 -4.64
C GLU A 107 10.24 4.83 -3.23
N SER A 108 9.61 6.01 -3.08
CA SER A 108 9.04 6.45 -1.82
C SER A 108 8.04 5.45 -1.26
N ALA A 109 7.13 4.97 -2.11
CA ALA A 109 6.14 3.96 -1.75
C ALA A 109 6.78 2.62 -1.36
N TYR A 110 7.86 2.23 -2.03
CA TYR A 110 8.59 1.01 -1.69
C TYR A 110 9.30 1.10 -0.33
N VAL A 111 9.94 2.24 -0.03
CA VAL A 111 10.55 2.48 1.29
C VAL A 111 9.47 2.45 2.38
N LEU A 112 8.32 3.08 2.14
CA LEU A 112 7.18 3.06 3.05
C LEU A 112 6.65 1.65 3.30
N LEU A 113 6.46 0.85 2.24
CA LEU A 113 5.99 -0.53 2.33
C LEU A 113 6.90 -1.39 3.22
N ASN A 114 8.21 -1.33 2.98
CA ASN A 114 9.18 -2.10 3.76
C ASN A 114 9.17 -1.68 5.23
N CYS A 115 9.12 -0.37 5.50
CA CYS A 115 9.01 0.14 6.87
C CYS A 115 7.74 -0.36 7.55
N PHE A 116 6.59 -0.30 6.86
CA PHE A 116 5.31 -0.72 7.41
C PHE A 116 5.31 -2.21 7.74
N TYR A 117 5.83 -3.06 6.85
CA TYR A 117 5.96 -4.49 7.11
C TYR A 117 6.80 -4.78 8.37
N GLN A 118 7.91 -4.08 8.54
CA GLN A 118 8.80 -4.25 9.70
C GLN A 118 8.20 -3.78 11.02
N ASN A 119 7.31 -2.78 10.99
CA ASN A 119 6.76 -2.13 12.18
C ASN A 119 5.27 -2.47 12.43
N ASN A 120 4.70 -3.41 11.68
CA ASN A 120 3.32 -3.85 11.84
C ASN A 120 3.25 -5.40 11.81
N PRO A 121 3.18 -6.07 12.97
CA PRO A 121 3.14 -7.53 13.03
C PRO A 121 1.87 -8.14 12.41
N LYS A 122 0.82 -7.34 12.24
CA LYS A 122 -0.44 -7.70 11.56
C LYS A 122 -0.52 -7.10 10.16
N PHE A 123 0.61 -6.85 9.52
CA PHE A 123 0.66 -6.28 8.18
C PHE A 123 -0.17 -7.12 7.20
N ILE A 124 -0.99 -6.43 6.41
CA ILE A 124 -1.77 -6.99 5.31
C ILE A 124 -1.48 -6.14 4.09
N PHE A 125 -1.13 -6.81 2.99
CA PHE A 125 -0.98 -6.18 1.68
C PHE A 125 -2.28 -6.40 0.87
N PRO A 126 -2.94 -5.32 0.38
CA PRO A 126 -4.13 -5.40 -0.46
C PRO A 126 -3.88 -5.98 -1.86
#